data_AF-A0A1I6S3J3-F1
#
_entry.id   AF-A0A1I6S3J3-F1
#
_cell.length_a   1.000
_cell.length_b   1.000
_cell.length_c   1.000
_cell.angle_alpha   90.00
_cell.angle_beta   90.00
_cell.angle_gamma   90.00
#
_symmetry.space_group_name_H-M   'P 1'
#
loop_
_entity.id
_entity.type
_entity.pdbx_description
1 polymer ?
#
loop_
_entity_poly.entity_id
_entity_poly.type
_entity_poly.pdbx_seq_one_letter_code
_entity_poly.pdbx_strand_id
1 'polypeptide(L)'
;MTLTPDRTWIAWTGMETDLIFNHGVDLPHFAAFPMVDETEGRARLRGYAEALIAIGRETGAGIILDTPTWMANPDRAAPVGYAADDLIRVTKEAVALLREMAASHLEVATRISVQIGPQGDGYQPGMAAADSSAAYHGPQIRAAAESGADMVSAYTLGAAGEAIGIARAAEEAGIPALIAFTVETDGRLADGTLLSEAVQRLAGAADPVAIMVNCAHPDHIAEAFDGGEWEAHLAGIVANASRQSHAELDACEELDDGDPQELGIQLAALQRSHPGLRVLGGCCGTDLRHLREIARRVSA
;
A
#
# COMPACT_ATOMS: atom_id res chain seq x y z
N MET A 1 7.74 -13.74 -10.82
CA MET A 1 6.77 -14.60 -10.10
C MET A 1 6.32 -13.84 -8.86
N THR A 2 5.11 -13.28 -8.90
CA THR A 2 4.61 -12.16 -8.07
C THR A 2 4.30 -12.54 -6.63
N LEU A 3 3.20 -13.23 -6.41
CA LEU A 3 2.69 -13.63 -5.09
C LEU A 3 2.15 -15.04 -5.24
N THR A 4 2.58 -15.98 -4.39
CA THR A 4 2.08 -17.35 -4.49
C THR A 4 0.69 -17.43 -3.82
N PRO A 5 -0.27 -18.14 -4.41
CA PRO A 5 -1.65 -18.17 -3.93
C PRO A 5 -1.83 -18.96 -2.62
N ASP A 6 -0.86 -19.79 -2.26
CA ASP A 6 -0.84 -20.64 -1.06
C ASP A 6 -0.24 -19.95 0.18
N ARG A 7 0.17 -18.69 0.04
CA ARG A 7 0.85 -17.93 1.10
C ARG A 7 0.13 -16.63 1.37
N THR A 8 -0.09 -16.34 2.66
CA THR A 8 -0.46 -14.99 3.10
C THR A 8 0.77 -14.09 3.10
N TRP A 9 0.62 -12.89 2.54
CA TRP A 9 1.63 -11.85 2.41
C TRP A 9 1.27 -10.67 3.29
N ILE A 10 2.25 -10.15 4.03
CA ILE A 10 2.09 -8.98 4.89
C ILE A 10 2.64 -7.75 4.19
N ALA A 11 1.82 -6.71 4.08
CA ALA A 11 2.21 -5.39 3.59
C ALA A 11 2.02 -4.35 4.70
N TRP A 12 2.78 -3.26 4.64
CA TRP A 12 2.65 -2.17 5.60
C TRP A 12 2.81 -0.82 4.92
N THR A 13 1.74 -0.02 4.97
CA THR A 13 1.64 1.32 4.38
C THR A 13 1.37 2.39 5.43
N GLY A 14 1.57 2.06 6.72
CA GLY A 14 1.40 2.98 7.86
C GLY A 14 2.67 3.66 8.34
N MET A 15 3.79 3.44 7.65
CA MET A 15 5.13 3.84 8.12
C MET A 15 5.24 5.34 8.38
N GLU A 16 4.66 6.19 7.53
CA GLU A 16 4.67 7.64 7.69
C GLU A 16 4.00 8.07 9.00
N THR A 17 2.84 7.50 9.34
CA THR A 17 2.16 7.80 10.60
C THR A 17 2.94 7.30 11.82
N ASP A 18 3.56 6.12 11.74
CA ASP A 18 4.41 5.59 12.81
C ASP A 18 5.67 6.46 13.03
N LEU A 19 6.31 6.88 11.94
CA LEU A 19 7.45 7.79 11.97
C LEU A 19 7.12 9.12 12.66
N ILE A 20 5.99 9.74 12.31
CA ILE A 20 5.56 11.03 12.86
C ILE A 20 5.17 10.88 14.33
N PHE A 21 4.22 10.00 14.63
CA PHE A 21 3.56 9.99 15.94
C PHE A 21 4.31 9.18 17.00
N ASN A 22 4.93 8.04 16.64
CA ASN A 22 5.62 7.17 17.60
C ASN A 22 7.12 7.46 17.68
N HIS A 23 7.71 7.99 16.61
CA HIS A 23 9.15 8.23 16.51
C HIS A 23 9.55 9.71 16.42
N GLY A 24 8.58 10.63 16.36
CA GLY A 24 8.83 12.08 16.36
C GLY A 24 9.64 12.56 15.16
N VAL A 25 9.58 11.85 14.04
CA VAL A 25 10.27 12.22 12.80
C VAL A 25 9.44 13.24 12.05
N ASP A 26 10.04 14.38 11.74
CA ASP A 26 9.42 15.36 10.87
C ASP A 26 9.48 14.88 9.42
N LEU A 27 8.33 14.74 8.78
CA LEU A 27 8.19 14.40 7.37
C LEU A 27 7.54 15.58 6.65
N PRO A 28 8.34 16.53 6.11
CA PRO A 28 7.81 17.66 5.38
C PRO A 28 6.87 17.20 4.26
N HIS A 29 5.67 17.79 4.23
CA HIS A 29 4.60 17.41 3.30
C HIS A 29 4.22 15.93 3.36
N PHE A 30 4.43 15.23 4.48
CA PHE A 30 4.17 13.79 4.66
C PHE A 30 5.04 12.89 3.75
N ALA A 31 6.13 13.41 3.17
CA ALA A 31 6.95 12.68 2.22
C ALA A 31 8.09 11.92 2.91
N ALA A 32 8.04 10.57 2.88
CA ALA A 32 9.12 9.72 3.37
C ALA A 32 10.23 9.44 2.34
N PHE A 33 9.98 9.64 1.04
CA PHE A 33 10.96 9.33 -0.01
C PHE A 33 12.30 10.09 0.12
N PRO A 34 12.39 11.32 0.67
CA PRO A 34 13.68 11.99 0.89
C PRO A 34 14.61 11.24 1.84
N MET A 35 14.06 10.40 2.73
CA MET A 35 14.85 9.57 3.66
C MET A 35 15.80 8.60 2.92
N VAL A 36 15.56 8.30 1.64
CA VAL A 36 16.43 7.47 0.80
C VAL A 36 17.80 8.11 0.58
N ASP A 37 17.87 9.44 0.55
CA ASP A 37 19.09 10.22 0.34
C ASP A 37 19.82 10.55 1.66
N GLU A 38 19.14 10.38 2.79
CA GLU A 38 19.66 10.73 4.11
C GLU A 38 20.29 9.53 4.80
N THR A 39 21.46 9.72 5.44
CA THR A 39 22.14 8.62 6.16
C THR A 39 21.28 8.05 7.29
N GLU A 40 20.66 8.92 8.10
CA GLU A 40 19.77 8.50 9.17
C GLU A 40 18.46 7.93 8.62
N GLY A 41 17.88 8.56 7.59
CA GLY A 41 16.70 8.06 6.90
C GLY A 41 16.88 6.63 6.39
N ARG A 42 17.96 6.35 5.67
CA ARG A 42 18.31 5.00 5.20
C ARG A 42 18.46 4.00 6.34
N ALA A 43 19.06 4.40 7.46
CA ALA A 43 19.19 3.52 8.62
C ALA A 43 17.81 3.14 9.21
N ARG A 44 16.88 4.10 9.28
CA ARG A 44 15.50 3.86 9.72
C ARG A 44 14.75 2.94 8.76
N LEU A 45 14.81 3.21 7.46
CA LEU A 45 14.17 2.37 6.43
C LEU A 45 14.67 0.92 6.48
N ARG A 46 15.99 0.71 6.68
CA ARG A 46 16.54 -0.63 6.89
C ARG A 46 15.98 -1.29 8.15
N GLY A 47 15.90 -0.56 9.27
CA GLY A 47 15.31 -1.07 10.51
C GLY A 47 13.87 -1.54 10.34
N TYR A 48 13.04 -0.81 9.59
CA TYR A 48 11.67 -1.24 9.28
C TYR A 48 11.62 -2.49 8.40
N ALA A 49 12.46 -2.56 7.36
CA ALA A 49 12.56 -3.76 6.54
C ALA A 49 13.00 -4.98 7.38
N GLU A 50 14.00 -4.83 8.26
CA GLU A 50 14.44 -5.88 9.18
C GLU A 50 13.31 -6.35 10.11
N ALA A 51 12.54 -5.41 10.66
CA ALA A 51 11.43 -5.72 11.55
C ALA A 51 10.31 -6.48 10.85
N LEU A 52 9.93 -6.08 9.63
CA LEU A 52 8.95 -6.81 8.83
C LEU A 52 9.44 -8.21 8.45
N ILE A 53 10.70 -8.34 8.04
CA ILE A 53 11.33 -9.64 7.76
C ILE A 53 11.31 -10.52 9.02
N ALA A 54 11.59 -9.96 10.20
CA ALA A 54 11.53 -10.69 11.47
C ALA A 54 10.11 -11.22 11.76
N ILE A 55 9.06 -10.44 11.50
CA ILE A 55 7.67 -10.91 11.60
C ILE A 55 7.41 -12.07 10.64
N GLY A 56 7.89 -11.98 9.40
CA GLY A 56 7.79 -13.07 8.42
C GLY A 56 8.48 -14.35 8.89
N ARG A 57 9.66 -14.22 9.51
CA ARG A 57 10.40 -15.34 10.12
C ARG A 57 9.66 -15.97 11.30
N GLU A 58 9.05 -15.15 12.17
CA GLU A 58 8.31 -15.58 13.36
C GLU A 58 7.02 -16.32 13.00
N THR A 59 6.34 -15.90 11.93
CA THR A 59 4.98 -16.34 11.60
C THR A 59 4.88 -17.25 10.38
N GLY A 60 5.92 -17.31 9.56
CA GLY A 60 5.92 -18.02 8.27
C GLY A 60 5.27 -17.23 7.12
N ALA A 61 4.75 -16.03 7.37
CA ALA A 61 4.15 -15.18 6.36
C ALA A 61 5.18 -14.74 5.28
N GLY A 62 4.69 -14.48 4.07
CA GLY A 62 5.46 -13.71 3.09
C GLY A 62 5.47 -12.23 3.47
N ILE A 63 6.51 -11.49 3.09
CA ILE A 63 6.63 -10.05 3.37
C ILE A 63 6.72 -9.29 2.05
N ILE A 64 5.86 -8.28 1.90
CA ILE A 64 6.01 -7.25 0.88
C ILE A 64 6.77 -6.09 1.52
N LEU A 65 7.96 -5.83 1.00
CA LEU A 65 8.77 -4.67 1.34
C LEU A 65 8.46 -3.59 0.32
N ASP A 66 7.65 -2.64 0.78
CA ASP A 66 7.20 -1.51 0.00
C ASP A 66 8.18 -0.33 0.12
N THR A 67 8.55 0.30 -0.99
CA THR A 67 9.40 1.50 -0.98
C THR A 67 8.68 2.68 -0.33
N PRO A 68 9.40 3.65 0.28
CA PRO A 68 8.80 4.82 0.92
C PRO A 68 8.39 5.90 -0.11
N THR A 69 7.84 5.49 -1.25
CA THR A 69 7.67 6.32 -2.45
C THR A 69 6.23 6.66 -2.75
N TRP A 70 5.29 6.44 -1.82
CA TRP A 70 3.88 6.80 -1.99
C TRP A 70 3.71 8.27 -2.40
N MET A 71 4.52 9.16 -1.80
CA MET A 71 4.51 10.61 -2.08
C MET A 71 5.44 11.05 -3.22
N ALA A 72 6.15 10.13 -3.86
CA ALA A 72 7.17 10.43 -4.87
C ALA A 72 6.56 10.67 -6.26
N ASN A 73 5.67 11.68 -6.37
CA ASN A 73 5.01 12.05 -7.61
C ASN A 73 5.38 13.49 -8.05
N PRO A 74 5.19 13.84 -9.34
CA PRO A 74 5.58 15.15 -9.87
C PRO A 74 4.97 16.37 -9.15
N ASP A 75 3.73 16.26 -8.66
CA ASP A 75 3.02 17.37 -8.02
C ASP A 75 3.52 17.62 -6.58
N ARG A 76 4.12 16.61 -5.95
CA ARG A 76 4.61 16.63 -4.56
C ARG A 76 6.12 16.80 -4.45
N ALA A 77 6.87 16.68 -5.54
CA ALA A 77 8.34 16.69 -5.52
C ALA A 77 8.94 18.07 -5.19
N ALA A 78 8.48 19.13 -5.87
CA ALA A 78 9.07 20.46 -5.75
C ALA A 78 8.95 21.07 -4.34
N PRO A 79 7.82 20.94 -3.61
CA PRO A 79 7.71 21.42 -2.23
C PRO A 79 8.74 20.83 -1.26
N VAL A 80 9.23 19.60 -1.51
CA VAL A 80 10.28 18.95 -0.71
C VAL A 80 11.67 19.04 -1.34
N GLY A 81 11.84 19.84 -2.39
CA GLY A 81 13.15 20.17 -2.98
C GLY A 81 13.63 19.22 -4.08
N TYR A 82 12.74 18.43 -4.70
CA TYR A 82 13.10 17.44 -5.72
C TYR A 82 12.59 17.86 -7.10
N ALA A 83 13.37 17.55 -8.15
CA ALA A 83 12.94 17.64 -9.54
C ALA A 83 12.33 16.31 -10.02
N ALA A 84 11.65 16.32 -11.17
CA ALA A 84 11.03 15.12 -11.74
C ALA A 84 12.06 13.99 -11.99
N ASP A 85 13.27 14.32 -12.44
CA ASP A 85 14.33 13.33 -12.69
C ASP A 85 14.84 12.71 -11.37
N ASP A 86 14.75 13.43 -10.25
CA ASP A 86 15.14 12.89 -8.95
C ASP A 86 14.16 11.79 -8.48
N LEU A 87 12.88 11.86 -8.84
CA LEU A 87 11.89 10.82 -8.49
C LEU A 87 12.25 9.46 -9.08
N ILE A 88 12.76 9.46 -10.33
CA ILE A 88 13.23 8.24 -11.00
C ILE A 88 14.43 7.68 -10.24
N ARG A 89 15.40 8.53 -9.90
CA ARG A 89 16.60 8.14 -9.14
C ARG A 89 16.22 7.56 -7.77
N VAL A 90 15.42 8.29 -6.99
CA VAL A 90 14.97 7.88 -5.65
C VAL A 90 14.21 6.55 -5.69
N THR A 91 13.34 6.36 -6.69
CA THR A 91 12.64 5.07 -6.87
C THR A 91 13.63 3.92 -7.04
N LYS A 92 14.63 4.09 -7.92
CA LYS A 92 15.64 3.05 -8.17
C LYS A 92 16.51 2.79 -6.93
N GLU A 93 16.88 3.83 -6.19
CA GLU A 93 17.66 3.72 -4.96
C GLU A 93 16.90 3.07 -3.81
N ALA A 94 15.59 3.34 -3.68
CA ALA A 94 14.72 2.70 -2.72
C ALA A 94 14.60 1.19 -2.98
N VAL A 95 14.42 0.79 -4.26
CA VAL A 95 14.41 -0.62 -4.66
C VAL A 95 15.75 -1.28 -4.34
N ALA A 96 16.87 -0.63 -4.64
CA ALA A 96 18.20 -1.15 -4.34
C ALA A 96 18.42 -1.36 -2.83
N LEU A 97 17.95 -0.43 -1.98
CA LEU A 97 18.01 -0.55 -0.53
C LEU A 97 17.22 -1.77 -0.03
N LEU A 98 15.96 -1.92 -0.47
CA LEU A 98 15.14 -3.06 -0.06
C LEU A 98 15.68 -4.39 -0.60
N ARG A 99 16.35 -4.37 -1.77
CA ARG A 99 16.96 -5.57 -2.37
C ARG A 99 18.19 -6.01 -1.60
N GLU A 100 19.00 -5.08 -1.12
CA GLU A 100 20.11 -5.36 -0.19
C GLU A 100 19.59 -6.04 1.10
N MET A 101 18.48 -5.53 1.65
CA MET A 101 17.84 -6.11 2.83
C MET A 101 17.33 -7.52 2.58
N ALA A 102 16.53 -7.72 1.52
CA ALA A 102 15.99 -9.03 1.16
C ALA A 102 17.09 -10.07 0.87
N ALA A 103 18.19 -9.67 0.20
CA ALA A 103 19.30 -10.56 -0.11
C ALA A 103 20.03 -11.10 1.12
N SER A 104 19.94 -10.40 2.26
CA SER A 104 20.53 -10.80 3.53
C SER A 104 19.65 -11.78 4.33
N HIS A 105 18.42 -12.03 3.87
CA HIS A 105 17.40 -12.81 4.57
C HIS A 105 16.64 -13.78 3.65
N LEU A 106 17.37 -14.62 2.92
CA LEU A 106 16.81 -15.55 1.92
C LEU A 106 15.87 -16.61 2.53
N GLU A 107 15.87 -16.79 3.85
CA GLU A 107 14.97 -17.71 4.55
C GLU A 107 13.52 -17.22 4.63
N VAL A 108 13.28 -15.92 4.43
CA VAL A 108 11.94 -15.33 4.43
C VAL A 108 11.50 -15.06 2.99
N ALA A 109 10.27 -15.43 2.65
CA ALA A 109 9.70 -15.14 1.34
C ALA A 109 9.41 -13.63 1.24
N THR A 110 10.32 -12.87 0.65
CA THR A 110 10.16 -11.41 0.47
C THR A 110 9.83 -11.04 -0.97
N ARG A 111 9.05 -9.97 -1.15
CA ARG A 111 8.83 -9.30 -2.44
C ARG A 111 9.05 -7.82 -2.30
N ILE A 112 9.69 -7.21 -3.29
CA ILE A 112 9.96 -5.78 -3.31
C ILE A 112 8.93 -5.12 -4.21
N SER A 113 8.21 -4.19 -3.62
CA SER A 113 7.14 -3.44 -4.27
C SER A 113 7.50 -1.97 -4.28
N VAL A 114 7.30 -1.30 -5.42
CA VAL A 114 7.34 0.16 -5.47
C VAL A 114 5.97 0.71 -5.14
N GLN A 115 5.87 1.50 -4.07
CA GLN A 115 4.63 2.20 -3.76
C GLN A 115 4.37 3.33 -4.75
N ILE A 116 3.16 3.32 -5.31
CA ILE A 116 2.61 4.39 -6.13
C ILE A 116 1.44 5.01 -5.35
N GLY A 117 1.54 6.30 -5.03
CA GLY A 117 0.41 7.03 -4.47
C GLY A 117 -0.51 7.62 -5.54
N PRO A 118 -1.69 8.10 -5.15
CA PRO A 118 -2.56 8.85 -6.05
C PRO A 118 -1.88 10.16 -6.46
N GLN A 119 -2.33 10.72 -7.60
CA GLN A 119 -1.86 12.01 -8.10
C GLN A 119 -2.04 13.12 -7.04
N GLY A 120 -3.27 13.23 -6.53
CA GLY A 120 -3.69 14.18 -5.51
C GLY A 120 -3.74 13.56 -4.11
N ASP A 121 -4.61 14.10 -3.27
CA ASP A 121 -4.92 13.55 -1.96
C ASP A 121 -5.64 12.18 -2.10
N GLY A 122 -5.24 11.21 -1.29
CA GLY A 122 -5.82 9.86 -1.33
C GLY A 122 -7.26 9.79 -0.84
N TYR A 123 -7.72 10.78 -0.08
CA TYR A 123 -9.10 10.86 0.39
C TYR A 123 -9.98 11.75 -0.50
N GLN A 124 -9.48 12.13 -1.67
CA GLN A 124 -10.22 12.89 -2.67
C GLN A 124 -10.48 12.05 -3.93
N PRO A 125 -11.49 12.42 -4.74
CA PRO A 125 -11.71 11.80 -6.04
C PRO A 125 -10.46 11.98 -6.92
N GLY A 126 -9.78 10.87 -7.22
CA GLY A 126 -8.53 10.84 -7.98
C GLY A 126 -8.71 11.11 -9.48
N MET A 127 -7.74 10.69 -10.29
CA MET A 127 -7.81 10.91 -11.75
C MET A 127 -8.97 10.12 -12.40
N ALA A 128 -9.87 10.81 -13.11
CA ALA A 128 -10.99 10.15 -13.77
C ALA A 128 -10.63 9.44 -15.08
N ALA A 129 -9.60 9.92 -15.80
CA ALA A 129 -9.24 9.43 -17.13
C ALA A 129 -8.01 8.50 -17.08
N ALA A 130 -8.21 7.26 -17.52
CA ALA A 130 -7.17 6.23 -17.50
C ALA A 130 -5.93 6.58 -18.34
N ASP A 131 -6.11 7.15 -19.54
CA ASP A 131 -4.96 7.47 -20.42
C ASP A 131 -4.06 8.56 -19.81
N SER A 132 -4.66 9.60 -19.21
CA SER A 132 -3.92 10.63 -18.50
C SER A 132 -3.23 10.09 -17.27
N SER A 133 -3.88 9.18 -16.54
CA SER A 133 -3.29 8.53 -15.37
C SER A 133 -2.12 7.63 -15.74
N ALA A 134 -2.23 6.84 -16.81
CA ALA A 134 -1.13 6.02 -17.33
C ALA A 134 0.10 6.89 -17.71
N ALA A 135 -0.15 8.02 -18.37
CA ALA A 135 0.92 8.97 -18.71
C ALA A 135 1.57 9.60 -17.47
N TYR A 136 0.78 9.94 -16.45
CA TYR A 136 1.25 10.56 -15.21
C TYR A 136 2.13 9.62 -14.38
N HIS A 137 1.65 8.39 -14.12
CA HIS A 137 2.33 7.42 -13.26
C HIS A 137 3.41 6.60 -13.99
N GLY A 138 3.34 6.54 -15.32
CA GLY A 138 4.22 5.74 -16.17
C GLY A 138 5.73 5.93 -15.92
N PRO A 139 6.27 7.14 -15.73
CA PRO A 139 7.69 7.33 -15.45
C PRO A 139 8.19 6.58 -14.20
N GLN A 140 7.46 6.65 -13.08
CA GLN A 140 7.83 5.97 -11.83
C GLN A 140 7.70 4.45 -11.97
N ILE A 141 6.63 3.99 -12.63
CA ILE A 141 6.38 2.57 -12.89
C ILE A 141 7.48 1.96 -13.79
N ARG A 142 7.91 2.67 -14.84
CA ARG A 142 9.07 2.25 -15.65
C ARG A 142 10.35 2.22 -14.84
N ALA A 143 10.58 3.20 -13.96
CA ALA A 143 11.74 3.19 -13.06
C ALA A 143 11.73 1.99 -12.11
N ALA A 144 10.55 1.57 -11.62
CA ALA A 144 10.37 0.36 -10.82
C ALA A 144 10.75 -0.91 -11.61
N ALA A 145 10.27 -1.04 -12.85
CA ALA A 145 10.61 -2.15 -13.72
C ALA A 145 12.12 -2.21 -14.03
N GLU A 146 12.72 -1.07 -14.38
CA GLU A 146 14.15 -0.95 -14.72
C GLU A 146 15.09 -1.20 -13.54
N SER A 147 14.66 -0.89 -12.30
CA SER A 147 15.42 -1.22 -11.08
C SER A 147 15.24 -2.67 -10.64
N GLY A 148 14.40 -3.43 -11.34
CA GLY A 148 14.12 -4.81 -11.05
C GLY A 148 13.29 -5.00 -9.79
N ALA A 149 12.34 -4.12 -9.47
CA ALA A 149 11.32 -4.40 -8.47
C ALA A 149 10.48 -5.63 -8.87
N ASP A 150 9.90 -6.33 -7.88
CA ASP A 150 9.10 -7.53 -8.16
C ASP A 150 7.68 -7.19 -8.60
N MET A 151 7.18 -6.01 -8.19
CA MET A 151 5.87 -5.45 -8.53
C MET A 151 5.82 -3.95 -8.23
N VAL A 152 4.74 -3.29 -8.64
CA VAL A 152 4.29 -2.01 -8.10
C VAL A 152 3.02 -2.24 -7.29
N SER A 153 2.83 -1.46 -6.22
CA SER A 153 1.58 -1.44 -5.47
C SER A 153 1.06 -0.02 -5.39
N ALA A 154 -0.11 0.20 -6.00
CA ALA A 154 -0.79 1.47 -5.95
C ALA A 154 -1.79 1.50 -4.81
N TYR A 155 -1.61 2.45 -3.90
CA TYR A 155 -2.36 2.51 -2.66
C TYR A 155 -3.19 3.78 -2.58
N THR A 156 -4.35 3.67 -1.93
CA THR A 156 -5.24 4.77 -1.57
C THR A 156 -5.83 5.47 -2.79
N LEU A 157 -6.29 4.68 -3.78
CA LEU A 157 -6.91 5.23 -4.99
C LEU A 157 -8.38 5.55 -4.76
N GLY A 158 -8.75 6.82 -4.95
CA GLY A 158 -10.13 7.31 -4.85
C GLY A 158 -10.93 7.25 -6.15
N ALA A 159 -10.35 6.74 -7.26
CA ALA A 159 -11.03 6.69 -8.56
C ALA A 159 -10.61 5.49 -9.42
N ALA A 160 -11.58 4.84 -10.07
CA ALA A 160 -11.34 3.73 -10.99
C ALA A 160 -10.53 4.14 -12.23
N GLY A 161 -10.67 5.38 -12.69
CA GLY A 161 -9.89 5.89 -13.83
C GLY A 161 -8.39 5.82 -13.58
N GLU A 162 -7.97 6.26 -12.39
CA GLU A 162 -6.59 6.25 -11.96
C GLU A 162 -6.05 4.83 -11.78
N ALA A 163 -6.83 3.97 -11.13
CA ALA A 163 -6.53 2.54 -11.00
C ALA A 163 -6.29 1.86 -12.34
N ILE A 164 -7.14 2.10 -13.33
CA ILE A 164 -7.01 1.53 -14.69
C ILE A 164 -5.77 2.08 -15.38
N GLY A 165 -5.50 3.38 -15.26
CA GLY A 165 -4.32 4.02 -15.87
C GLY A 165 -3.01 3.44 -15.34
N ILE A 166 -2.90 3.30 -14.01
CA ILE A 166 -1.74 2.69 -13.35
C ILE A 166 -1.57 1.23 -13.78
N ALA A 167 -2.65 0.44 -13.78
CA ALA A 167 -2.59 -0.97 -14.17
C ALA A 167 -2.10 -1.14 -15.62
N ARG A 168 -2.58 -0.31 -16.55
CA ARG A 168 -2.13 -0.29 -17.96
C ARG A 168 -0.67 0.13 -18.10
N ALA A 169 -0.24 1.15 -17.36
CA ALA A 169 1.16 1.58 -17.39
C ALA A 169 2.11 0.48 -16.86
N ALA A 170 1.67 -0.28 -15.85
CA ALA A 170 2.42 -1.42 -15.33
C ALA A 170 2.49 -2.59 -16.34
N GLU A 171 1.37 -2.90 -17.00
CA GLU A 171 1.32 -3.87 -18.10
C GLU A 171 2.28 -3.49 -19.23
N GLU A 172 2.26 -2.23 -19.69
CA GLU A 172 3.17 -1.71 -20.72
C GLU A 172 4.64 -1.82 -20.29
N ALA A 173 4.94 -1.53 -19.03
CA ALA A 173 6.28 -1.65 -18.47
C ALA A 173 6.71 -3.10 -18.17
N GLY A 174 5.81 -4.07 -18.31
CA GLY A 174 6.08 -5.48 -18.04
C GLY A 174 6.29 -5.78 -16.55
N ILE A 175 5.77 -4.94 -15.65
CA ILE A 175 5.84 -5.14 -14.20
C ILE A 175 4.45 -5.40 -13.62
N PRO A 176 4.29 -6.40 -12.73
CA PRO A 176 3.00 -6.69 -12.11
C PRO A 176 2.50 -5.56 -11.20
N ALA A 177 1.18 -5.33 -11.17
CA ALA A 177 0.56 -4.31 -10.33
C ALA A 177 -0.43 -4.87 -9.31
N LEU A 178 -0.30 -4.42 -8.06
CA LEU A 178 -1.33 -4.51 -7.03
C LEU A 178 -2.05 -3.16 -6.99
N ILE A 179 -3.37 -3.17 -6.97
CA ILE A 179 -4.17 -1.94 -7.01
C ILE A 179 -5.12 -1.92 -5.83
N ALA A 180 -4.99 -0.92 -4.96
CA ALA A 180 -5.82 -0.78 -3.77
C ALA A 180 -6.67 0.49 -3.83
N PHE A 181 -7.99 0.31 -3.73
CA PHE A 181 -8.93 1.41 -3.52
C PHE A 181 -8.97 1.78 -2.04
N THR A 182 -9.37 3.02 -1.74
CA THR A 182 -9.80 3.41 -0.38
C THR A 182 -11.30 3.64 -0.35
N VAL A 183 -11.91 3.42 0.80
CA VAL A 183 -13.32 3.65 1.06
C VAL A 183 -13.51 4.48 2.32
N GLU A 184 -14.57 5.26 2.36
CA GLU A 184 -15.02 5.97 3.54
C GLU A 184 -15.83 5.08 4.48
N THR A 185 -16.28 5.65 5.60
CA THR A 185 -17.03 4.95 6.65
C THR A 185 -18.28 4.19 6.18
N ASP A 186 -18.84 4.55 5.02
CA ASP A 186 -20.00 3.91 4.39
C ASP A 186 -19.66 2.89 3.29
N GLY A 187 -18.38 2.51 3.16
CA GLY A 187 -17.90 1.53 2.19
C GLY A 187 -17.83 2.03 0.74
N ARG A 188 -17.95 3.35 0.52
CA ARG A 188 -17.88 3.98 -0.81
C ARG A 188 -16.57 4.71 -1.03
N LEU A 189 -16.18 4.88 -2.29
CA LEU A 189 -15.09 5.78 -2.65
C LEU A 189 -15.49 7.23 -2.30
N ALA A 190 -14.51 8.14 -2.26
CA ALA A 190 -14.71 9.55 -1.87
C ALA A 190 -15.76 10.31 -2.72
N ASP A 191 -16.03 9.86 -3.95
CA ASP A 191 -17.06 10.43 -4.83
C ASP A 191 -18.45 9.75 -4.69
N GLY A 192 -18.60 8.83 -3.74
CA GLY A 192 -19.82 8.05 -3.51
C GLY A 192 -19.97 6.79 -4.38
N THR A 193 -19.01 6.53 -5.29
CA THR A 193 -18.98 5.31 -6.10
C THR A 193 -18.92 4.08 -5.22
N LEU A 194 -19.71 3.05 -5.54
CA LEU A 194 -19.64 1.77 -4.84
C LEU A 194 -18.29 1.11 -5.09
N LEU A 195 -17.70 0.51 -4.06
CA LEU A 195 -16.47 -0.28 -4.21
C LEU A 195 -16.64 -1.38 -5.27
N SER A 196 -17.80 -2.05 -5.29
CA SER A 196 -18.13 -3.08 -6.28
C SER A 196 -18.04 -2.56 -7.72
N GLU A 197 -18.55 -1.36 -8.00
CA GLU A 197 -18.47 -0.73 -9.32
C GLU A 197 -17.00 -0.43 -9.69
N ALA A 198 -16.22 0.13 -8.77
CA ALA A 198 -14.83 0.46 -9.02
C ALA A 198 -13.99 -0.80 -9.33
N VAL A 199 -14.19 -1.88 -8.57
CA VAL A 199 -13.53 -3.19 -8.77
C VAL A 199 -13.93 -3.78 -10.12
N GLN A 200 -15.21 -3.81 -10.46
CA GLN A 200 -15.70 -4.35 -11.74
C GLN A 200 -15.17 -3.56 -12.94
N ARG A 201 -15.12 -2.22 -12.83
CA ARG A 201 -14.55 -1.36 -13.88
C ARG A 201 -13.07 -1.64 -14.09
N LEU A 202 -12.30 -1.82 -13.02
CA LEU A 202 -10.89 -2.18 -13.11
C LEU A 202 -10.69 -3.56 -13.73
N ALA A 203 -11.35 -4.59 -13.20
CA ALA A 203 -11.25 -5.97 -13.67
C ALA A 203 -11.71 -6.14 -15.13
N GLY A 204 -12.63 -5.29 -15.61
CA GLY A 204 -13.08 -5.29 -17.00
C GLY A 204 -12.17 -4.54 -17.97
N ALA A 205 -11.22 -3.73 -17.49
CA ALA A 205 -10.43 -2.81 -18.32
C ALA A 205 -8.92 -3.02 -18.26
N ALA A 206 -8.41 -3.78 -17.28
CA ALA A 206 -7.01 -4.13 -17.08
C ALA A 206 -6.90 -5.45 -16.30
N ASP A 207 -5.69 -6.02 -16.21
CA ASP A 207 -5.42 -7.29 -15.53
C ASP A 207 -4.37 -7.13 -14.41
N PRO A 208 -4.68 -6.42 -13.30
CA PRO A 208 -3.78 -6.35 -12.16
C PRO A 208 -3.66 -7.71 -11.47
N VAL A 209 -2.50 -8.03 -10.90
CA VAL A 209 -2.28 -9.33 -10.24
C VAL A 209 -3.02 -9.47 -8.90
N ALA A 210 -3.50 -8.34 -8.36
CA ALA A 210 -4.37 -8.29 -7.21
C ALA A 210 -5.10 -6.93 -7.15
N ILE A 211 -6.40 -6.99 -6.83
CA ILE A 211 -7.21 -5.84 -6.45
C ILE A 211 -7.40 -5.89 -4.94
N MET A 212 -7.26 -4.76 -4.26
CA MET A 212 -7.23 -4.68 -2.80
C MET A 212 -8.04 -3.48 -2.30
N VAL A 213 -8.18 -3.40 -0.98
CA VAL A 213 -8.64 -2.19 -0.28
C VAL A 213 -7.58 -1.79 0.73
N ASN A 214 -7.27 -0.51 0.86
CA ASN A 214 -6.40 -0.01 1.93
C ASN A 214 -6.88 1.32 2.49
N CYS A 215 -6.26 1.74 3.59
CA CYS A 215 -6.53 3.02 4.26
C CYS A 215 -7.98 3.19 4.77
N ALA A 216 -8.61 2.07 5.14
CA ALA A 216 -9.91 2.03 5.78
C ALA A 216 -9.89 0.97 6.89
N HIS A 217 -10.70 1.17 7.93
CA HIS A 217 -10.89 0.18 8.99
C HIS A 217 -11.68 -1.04 8.46
N PRO A 218 -11.47 -2.27 8.96
CA PRO A 218 -12.23 -3.44 8.53
C PRO A 218 -13.76 -3.26 8.63
N ASP A 219 -14.24 -2.51 9.62
CA ASP A 219 -15.67 -2.20 9.79
C ASP A 219 -16.23 -1.40 8.59
N HIS A 220 -15.49 -0.42 8.08
CA HIS A 220 -15.91 0.40 6.93
C HIS A 220 -15.90 -0.42 5.64
N ILE A 221 -14.90 -1.29 5.50
CA ILE A 221 -14.79 -2.19 4.35
C ILE A 221 -15.95 -3.19 4.35
N ALA A 222 -16.36 -3.68 5.53
CA ALA A 222 -17.46 -4.61 5.66
C ALA A 222 -18.81 -4.01 5.21
N GLU A 223 -19.01 -2.70 5.34
CA GLU A 223 -20.21 -2.01 4.82
C GLU A 223 -20.30 -2.07 3.28
N ALA A 224 -19.18 -2.26 2.59
CA ALA A 224 -19.15 -2.40 1.13
C ALA A 224 -19.58 -3.81 0.65
N PHE A 225 -19.52 -4.82 1.51
CA PHE A 225 -19.80 -6.21 1.15
C PHE A 225 -21.30 -6.49 1.08
N ASP A 226 -21.72 -7.06 -0.05
CA ASP A 226 -23.12 -7.38 -0.37
C ASP A 226 -23.32 -8.86 -0.75
N GLY A 227 -22.26 -9.67 -0.68
CA GLY A 227 -22.24 -11.07 -1.10
C GLY A 227 -22.20 -11.25 -2.62
N GLY A 228 -21.92 -10.19 -3.38
CA GLY A 228 -21.82 -10.22 -4.82
C GLY A 228 -20.55 -10.92 -5.33
N GLU A 229 -20.60 -11.44 -6.56
CA GLU A 229 -19.46 -12.14 -7.18
C GLU A 229 -18.19 -11.27 -7.30
N TRP A 230 -18.34 -9.95 -7.27
CA TRP A 230 -17.22 -9.01 -7.36
C TRP A 230 -16.22 -9.15 -6.20
N GLU A 231 -16.68 -9.58 -5.02
CA GLU A 231 -15.85 -9.76 -3.84
C GLU A 231 -14.74 -10.80 -4.07
N ALA A 232 -14.97 -11.77 -4.96
CA ALA A 232 -13.97 -12.76 -5.35
C ALA A 232 -12.78 -12.17 -6.13
N HIS A 233 -12.90 -10.94 -6.66
CA HIS A 233 -11.78 -10.21 -7.26
C HIS A 233 -10.84 -9.60 -6.22
N LEU A 234 -11.28 -9.45 -4.96
CA LEU A 234 -10.43 -8.93 -3.90
C LEU A 234 -9.40 -9.96 -3.48
N ALA A 235 -8.14 -9.52 -3.46
CA ALA A 235 -6.97 -10.29 -3.11
C ALA A 235 -6.26 -9.77 -1.86
N GLY A 236 -6.68 -8.63 -1.30
CA GLY A 236 -6.06 -8.12 -0.09
C GLY A 236 -6.74 -6.93 0.59
N ILE A 237 -6.40 -6.76 1.87
CA ILE A 237 -6.83 -5.66 2.74
C ILE A 237 -5.65 -5.16 3.57
N VAL A 238 -5.30 -3.88 3.44
CA VAL A 238 -4.25 -3.22 4.23
C VAL A 238 -4.89 -2.11 5.07
N ALA A 239 -5.26 -2.44 6.30
CA ALA A 239 -6.28 -1.70 7.03
C ALA A 239 -5.72 -0.59 7.96
N ASN A 240 -6.50 0.47 8.16
CA ASN A 240 -6.24 1.43 9.24
C ASN A 240 -6.52 0.79 10.60
N ALA A 241 -5.80 1.24 11.64
CA ALA A 241 -6.09 0.86 13.03
C ALA A 241 -7.32 1.59 13.59
N SER A 242 -7.45 2.88 13.24
CA SER A 242 -8.54 3.74 13.71
C SER A 242 -9.81 3.55 12.89
N ARG A 243 -10.96 3.71 13.57
CA ARG A 243 -12.32 3.77 13.00
C ARG A 243 -12.76 5.18 12.62
N GLN A 244 -11.90 6.17 12.80
CA GLN A 244 -12.20 7.54 12.41
C GLN A 244 -12.43 7.62 10.89
N SER A 245 -13.29 8.55 10.49
CA SER A 245 -13.42 8.97 9.08
C SER A 245 -12.13 9.59 8.58
N HIS A 246 -11.95 9.67 7.25
CA HIS A 246 -10.76 10.32 6.69
C HIS A 246 -10.61 11.77 7.14
N ALA A 247 -11.73 12.52 7.22
CA ALA A 247 -11.73 13.90 7.70
C ALA A 247 -11.34 14.04 9.18
N GLU A 248 -11.71 13.08 10.03
CA GLU A 248 -11.31 13.06 11.44
C GLU A 248 -9.82 12.75 11.58
N LEU A 249 -9.29 11.79 10.79
CA LEU A 249 -7.87 11.46 10.77
C LEU A 249 -7.01 12.65 10.32
N ASP A 250 -7.42 13.37 9.27
CA ASP A 250 -6.70 14.55 8.76
C ASP A 250 -6.67 15.71 9.78
N ALA A 251 -7.68 15.79 10.64
CA ALA A 251 -7.79 16.81 11.68
C ALA A 251 -7.17 16.37 13.02
N CYS A 252 -6.67 15.13 13.12
CA CYS A 252 -6.22 14.58 14.39
C CYS A 252 -4.79 15.03 14.73
N GLU A 253 -4.60 15.61 15.92
CA GLU A 253 -3.28 16.01 16.43
C GLU A 253 -2.58 14.88 17.20
N GLU A 254 -3.34 13.87 17.64
CA GLU A 254 -2.85 12.70 18.38
C GLU A 254 -3.15 11.43 17.58
N LEU A 255 -2.31 10.40 17.72
CA LEU A 255 -2.55 9.13 17.05
C LEU A 255 -3.65 8.35 17.78
N ASP A 256 -4.74 8.03 17.08
CA ASP A 256 -5.61 6.92 17.47
C ASP A 256 -4.95 5.61 16.99
N ASP A 257 -4.27 4.93 17.90
CA ASP A 257 -3.51 3.71 17.60
C ASP A 257 -4.37 2.44 17.59
N GLY A 258 -5.69 2.53 17.79
CA GLY A 258 -6.61 1.39 17.76
C GLY A 258 -6.22 0.23 18.71
N ASP A 259 -6.63 -1.00 18.37
CA ASP A 259 -6.24 -2.21 19.12
C ASP A 259 -5.58 -3.24 18.17
N PRO A 260 -4.27 -3.53 18.34
CA PRO A 260 -3.55 -4.52 17.55
C PRO A 260 -4.18 -5.93 17.54
N GLN A 261 -4.69 -6.39 18.67
CA GLN A 261 -5.28 -7.73 18.79
C GLN A 261 -6.64 -7.79 18.11
N GLU A 262 -7.45 -6.75 18.30
CA GLU A 262 -8.74 -6.61 17.63
C GLU A 262 -8.56 -6.61 16.11
N LEU A 263 -7.68 -5.74 15.59
CA LEU A 263 -7.43 -5.61 14.16
C LEU A 263 -6.98 -6.94 13.55
N GLY A 264 -6.07 -7.66 14.21
CA GLY A 264 -5.64 -8.98 13.78
C GLY A 264 -6.77 -10.03 13.76
N ILE A 265 -7.69 -9.99 14.73
CA ILE A 265 -8.87 -10.87 14.77
C ILE A 265 -9.84 -10.55 13.62
N GLN A 266 -10.10 -9.27 13.37
CA GLN A 266 -11.01 -8.81 12.33
C GLN A 266 -10.49 -9.18 10.93
N LEU A 267 -9.22 -8.91 10.63
CA LEU A 267 -8.62 -9.28 9.34
C LEU A 267 -8.59 -10.80 9.12
N ALA A 268 -8.31 -11.59 10.17
CA ALA A 268 -8.40 -13.04 10.06
C ALA A 268 -9.84 -13.54 9.86
N ALA A 269 -10.85 -12.86 10.40
CA ALA A 269 -12.25 -13.17 10.13
C ALA A 269 -12.62 -12.87 8.68
N LEU A 270 -12.21 -11.72 8.15
CA LEU A 270 -12.41 -11.35 6.75
C LEU A 270 -11.71 -12.33 5.80
N GLN A 271 -10.49 -12.76 6.11
CA GLN A 271 -9.79 -13.75 5.30
C GLN A 271 -10.52 -15.11 5.28
N ARG A 272 -11.10 -15.53 6.42
CA ARG A 272 -11.88 -16.79 6.47
C ARG A 272 -13.17 -16.72 5.64
N SER A 273 -13.84 -15.56 5.61
CA SER A 273 -15.02 -15.37 4.76
C SER A 273 -14.68 -15.14 3.30
N HIS A 274 -13.49 -14.60 3.00
CA HIS A 274 -12.99 -14.33 1.66
C HIS A 274 -11.61 -15.00 1.44
N PRO A 275 -11.56 -16.31 1.14
CA PRO A 275 -10.31 -17.04 1.00
C PRO A 275 -9.38 -16.53 -0.13
N GLY A 276 -9.88 -15.66 -1.01
CA GLY A 276 -9.06 -14.97 -2.02
C GLY A 276 -8.11 -13.92 -1.43
N LEU A 277 -8.38 -13.43 -0.21
CA LEU A 277 -7.55 -12.47 0.50
C LEU A 277 -6.21 -13.12 0.92
N ARG A 278 -5.16 -12.77 0.20
CA ARG A 278 -3.80 -13.27 0.39
C ARG A 278 -2.79 -12.17 0.72
N VAL A 279 -3.16 -10.90 0.58
CA VAL A 279 -2.35 -9.76 1.03
C VAL A 279 -3.08 -9.08 2.18
N LEU A 280 -2.50 -9.11 3.38
CA LEU A 280 -3.10 -8.51 4.57
C LEU A 280 -2.09 -7.58 5.23
N GLY A 281 -2.53 -6.52 5.90
CA GLY A 281 -1.57 -5.55 6.39
C GLY A 281 -2.16 -4.42 7.19
N GLY A 282 -1.27 -3.49 7.54
CA GLY A 282 -1.61 -2.25 8.24
C GLY A 282 -1.35 -1.00 7.39
N CYS A 283 -2.19 0.01 7.56
CA CYS A 283 -2.07 1.35 6.97
C CYS A 283 -1.98 2.38 8.10
N CYS A 284 -2.60 3.56 7.97
CA CYS A 284 -2.49 4.64 8.95
C CYS A 284 -2.89 4.19 10.36
N GLY A 285 -2.12 4.64 11.37
CA GLY A 285 -2.32 4.28 12.77
C GLY A 285 -1.74 2.93 13.18
N THR A 286 -1.25 2.12 12.22
CA THR A 286 -0.64 0.82 12.53
C THR A 286 0.88 0.92 12.71
N ASP A 287 1.39 0.07 13.59
CA ASP A 287 2.81 -0.10 13.88
C ASP A 287 3.19 -1.60 13.95
N LEU A 288 4.43 -1.91 14.31
CA LEU A 288 4.91 -3.30 14.39
C LEU A 288 4.13 -4.18 15.39
N ARG A 289 3.42 -3.62 16.39
CA ARG A 289 2.55 -4.41 17.28
C ARG A 289 1.36 -4.97 16.47
N HIS A 290 0.76 -4.12 15.65
CA HIS A 290 -0.33 -4.48 14.75
C HIS A 290 0.10 -5.52 13.73
N LEU A 291 1.21 -5.28 13.01
CA LEU A 291 1.65 -6.18 11.94
C LEU A 291 1.97 -7.57 12.48
N ARG A 292 2.53 -7.67 13.71
CA ARG A 292 2.78 -8.95 14.36
C ARG A 292 1.48 -9.68 14.70
N GLU A 293 0.48 -9.01 15.27
CA GLU A 293 -0.81 -9.64 15.58
C GLU A 293 -1.56 -10.04 14.31
N ILE A 294 -1.56 -9.21 13.26
CA ILE A 294 -2.13 -9.55 11.96
C ILE A 294 -1.47 -10.82 11.44
N ALA A 295 -0.14 -10.82 11.27
CA ALA A 295 0.62 -11.94 10.74
C ALA A 295 0.37 -13.24 11.51
N ARG A 296 0.34 -13.18 12.85
CA ARG A 296 0.08 -14.33 13.72
C ARG A 296 -1.31 -14.94 13.51
N ARG A 297 -2.31 -14.13 13.20
CA ARG A 297 -3.71 -14.57 13.07
C ARG A 297 -4.06 -15.10 11.68
N VAL A 298 -3.35 -14.63 10.65
CA VAL A 298 -3.64 -14.91 9.22
C VAL A 298 -2.69 -15.91 8.57
N SER A 299 -1.65 -16.32 9.30
CA SER A 299 -0.64 -17.30 8.85
C SER A 299 -0.70 -18.61 9.65
N ALA A 300 -1.65 -18.72 10.57
CA ALA A 300 -1.86 -19.88 11.44
C ALA A 300 -2.71 -20.97 10.80
#